data_AF-X0Z9C1-F1
#
_entry.id   AF-X0Z9C1-F1
#
_cell.length_a   1.000
_cell.length_b   1.000
_cell.length_c   1.000
_cell.angle_alpha   90.00
_cell.angle_beta   90.00
_cell.angle_gamma   90.00
#
_symmetry.space_group_name_H-M   'P 1'
#
loop_
_entity.id
_entity.type
_entity.pdbx_description
1 polymer ?
#
loop_
_entity_poly.entity_id
_entity_poly.type
_entity_poly.pdbx_seq_one_letter_code
_entity_poly.pdbx_strand_id
1 'polypeptide(L)' 'MGIIRRAKDEFRPICIFLVIILFFLILSYRLINLQVLDAQEYVDSATNQHDRDYNLFAQRGKIYDKNGSFTK' A
#
# COMPACT_ATOMS: atom_id res chain seq x y z
N MET A 1 51.28 -23.64 6.83
CA MET A 1 50.06 -23.81 6.00
C MET A 1 48.78 -23.64 6.84
N GLY A 2 48.63 -22.51 7.55
CA GLY A 2 47.51 -22.29 8.50
C GLY A 2 46.61 -21.09 8.16
N ILE A 3 47.17 -20.07 7.50
CA ILE A 3 46.45 -18.83 7.16
C ILE A 3 45.41 -19.08 6.05
N ILE A 4 45.74 -19.94 5.09
CA ILE A 4 44.87 -20.26 3.93
C ILE A 4 43.59 -21.00 4.37
N ARG A 5 43.66 -21.81 5.44
CA ARG A 5 42.48 -22.52 5.97
C ARG A 5 41.50 -21.55 6.65
N ARG A 6 41.99 -20.60 7.46
CA ARG A 6 41.14 -19.58 8.11
C ARG A 6 40.40 -18.69 7.09
N ALA A 7 41.11 -18.19 6.08
CA ALA A 7 40.50 -17.36 5.03
C ALA A 7 39.40 -18.10 4.25
N LYS A 8 39.54 -19.42 4.06
CA LYS A 8 38.54 -20.26 3.38
C LYS A 8 37.28 -20.48 4.23
N ASP A 9 37.44 -20.59 5.55
CA ASP A 9 36.33 -20.77 6.49
C ASP A 9 35.53 -19.47 6.70
N GLU A 10 36.21 -18.31 6.68
CA GLU A 10 35.58 -16.98 6.75
C GLU A 10 34.88 -16.56 5.44
N PHE A 11 35.26 -17.15 4.30
CA PHE A 11 34.63 -16.85 3.01
C PHE A 11 33.17 -17.31 2.94
N ARG A 12 32.82 -18.39 3.64
CA ARG A 12 31.46 -18.96 3.66
C ARG A 12 30.42 -18.00 4.27
N PRO A 13 30.60 -17.47 5.50
CA PRO A 13 29.67 -16.49 6.06
C PRO A 13 29.67 -15.17 5.28
N ILE A 14 30.81 -14.74 4.73
CA ILE A 14 30.89 -13.51 3.92
C ILE A 14 30.04 -13.63 2.65
N CYS A 15 30.12 -14.76 1.93
CA CYS A 15 29.27 -14.99 0.76
C CYS A 15 27.78 -14.99 1.10
N ILE A 16 27.38 -15.65 2.19
CA ILE A 16 25.98 -15.68 2.64
C ILE A 16 25.50 -14.27 2.98
N PHE A 17 26.31 -13.49 3.70
CA PHE A 17 26.00 -12.11 4.05
C PHE A 17 25.85 -11.22 2.80
N LEU A 18 26.73 -11.40 1.82
CA LEU A 18 26.68 -10.67 0.55
C LEU A 18 25.40 -10.99 -0.23
N VAL A 19 24.98 -12.27 -0.27
CA VAL A 19 23.70 -12.68 -0.88
C VAL A 19 22.51 -12.04 -0.17
N ILE A 20 22.53 -11.99 1.16
CA ILE A 20 21.47 -11.34 1.96
C ILE A 20 21.40 -9.85 1.64
N ILE A 21 22.55 -9.14 1.62
CA ILE A 21 22.59 -7.72 1.26
C ILE A 21 22.03 -7.50 -0.14
N LEU A 22 22.43 -8.33 -1.11
CA LEU A 22 21.99 -8.20 -2.49
C LEU A 22 20.48 -8.43 -2.62
N PHE A 23 19.93 -9.38 -1.86
CA PHE A 23 18.49 -9.59 -1.76
C PHE A 23 17.75 -8.37 -1.21
N PHE A 24 18.27 -7.75 -0.14
CA PHE A 24 17.69 -6.52 0.41
C PHE A 24 17.77 -5.34 -0.57
N LEU A 25 18.84 -5.21 -1.35
CA LEU A 25 18.96 -4.17 -2.37
C LEU A 25 17.91 -4.33 -3.48
N ILE A 26 17.65 -5.56 -3.93
CA ILE A 26 16.59 -5.85 -4.91
C ILE A 26 15.21 -5.48 -4.35
N LEU A 27 14.94 -5.84 -3.09
CA LEU A 27 13.69 -5.48 -2.43
C LEU A 27 13.52 -3.97 -2.28
N SER A 28 14.57 -3.26 -1.87
CA SER A 28 14.55 -1.80 -1.75
C SER A 28 14.34 -1.12 -3.10
N TYR A 29 14.98 -1.61 -4.17
CA TYR A 29 14.76 -1.10 -5.52
C TYR A 29 13.31 -1.32 -5.98
N ARG A 30 12.76 -2.51 -5.73
CA ARG A 30 11.34 -2.81 -6.01
C ARG A 30 10.40 -1.89 -5.22
N LEU A 31 10.73 -1.63 -3.95
CA LEU A 31 9.96 -0.76 -3.07
C LEU A 31 9.99 0.68 -3.57
N ILE A 32 11.16 1.19 -3.96
CA ILE A 32 11.31 2.54 -4.54
C ILE A 32 10.52 2.64 -5.84
N ASN A 33 10.58 1.65 -6.72
CA ASN A 33 9.75 1.65 -7.93
C ASN A 33 8.26 1.77 -7.60
N LEU A 34 7.76 0.95 -6.67
CA LEU A 34 6.36 1.02 -6.24
C LEU A 34 6.00 2.36 -5.57
N GLN A 35 6.92 2.92 -4.78
CA GLN A 35 6.70 4.17 -4.05
C GLN A 35 6.96 5.44 -4.87
N VAL A 36 7.64 5.37 -6.02
CA VAL A 36 8.00 6.56 -6.83
C VAL A 36 7.26 6.57 -8.15
N LEU A 37 7.11 5.42 -8.82
CA LEU A 37 6.39 5.34 -10.09
C LEU A 37 4.87 5.30 -9.86
N ASP A 38 4.41 4.51 -8.90
CA ASP A 38 2.98 4.33 -8.66
C ASP A 38 2.45 5.22 -7.52
N ALA A 39 3.31 5.98 -6.83
CA ALA A 39 2.86 6.87 -5.75
C ALA A 39 1.76 7.83 -6.19
N GLN A 40 1.85 8.36 -7.42
CA GLN A 40 0.82 9.27 -7.94
C GLN A 40 -0.50 8.53 -8.15
N GLU A 41 -0.48 7.29 -8.66
CA GLU A 41 -1.68 6.48 -8.84
C GLU A 41 -2.33 6.08 -7.50
N TYR A 42 -1.53 5.80 -6.47
CA TYR A 42 -2.04 5.53 -5.12
C TYR A 42 -2.62 6.78 -4.45
N VAL A 43 -2.01 7.95 -4.65
CA VAL A 43 -2.55 9.23 -4.14
C VAL A 43 -3.83 9.60 -4.86
N ASP A 44 -3.89 9.44 -6.16
CA ASP A 44 -5.07 9.73 -6.97
C ASP A 44 -6.21 8.74 -6.64
N SER A 45 -5.90 7.47 -6.43
CA SER A 45 -6.87 6.46 -5.97
C SER A 45 -7.38 6.75 -4.57
N ALA A 46 -6.50 7.15 -3.63
CA ALA A 46 -6.91 7.51 -2.27
C ALA A 46 -7.76 8.79 -2.23
N THR A 47 -7.45 9.78 -3.07
CA THR A 47 -8.25 11.01 -3.21
C THR A 47 -9.64 10.69 -3.77
N ASN A 48 -9.70 9.89 -4.85
CA ASN A 48 -10.97 9.46 -5.44
C ASN A 48 -11.78 8.55 -4.50
N GLN A 49 -11.14 7.75 -3.65
CA GLN A 49 -11.80 6.94 -2.63
C GLN A 49 -12.43 7.82 -1.53
N HIS A 50 -11.80 8.94 -1.18
CA HIS A 50 -12.33 9.90 -0.21
C HIS A 50 -13.52 10.69 -0.76
N ASP A 51 -13.50 11.07 -2.05
CA ASP A 51 -14.60 11.78 -2.71
C ASP A 51 -15.83 10.90 -3.03
N ARG A 52 -15.79 9.61 -2.70
CA ARG A 52 -16.90 8.67 -2.89
C ARG A 52 -17.88 8.62 -1.72
N ASP A 53 -17.87 9.61 -0.82
CA ASP A 53 -18.99 9.85 0.09
C ASP A 53 -20.20 10.39 -0.71
N TYR A 54 -20.93 9.47 -1.33
CA TYR A 54 -22.19 9.78 -2.00
C TYR A 54 -23.22 10.16 -0.93
N ASN A 55 -23.56 11.44 -0.88
CA ASN A 55 -24.55 12.00 0.04
C ASN A 55 -25.95 11.52 -0.39
N LEU A 56 -26.34 10.33 0.08
CA LEU A 56 -27.70 9.80 -0.07
C LEU A 56 -28.64 10.60 0.82
N PHE A 57 -29.15 11.72 0.30
CA PHE A 57 -30.28 12.39 0.92
C PHE A 57 -31.49 11.45 0.84
N ALA A 58 -31.79 10.78 1.96
CA ALA A 58 -33.00 9.99 2.09
C ALA A 58 -34.21 10.92 1.83
N GLN A 59 -34.94 10.65 0.75
CA GLN A 59 -36.15 11.39 0.43
C GLN A 59 -37.17 11.08 1.54
N ARG A 60 -37.40 12.04 2.44
CA ARG A 60 -38.33 11.86 3.57
C ARG A 60 -39.71 11.49 3.02
N GLY A 61 -40.23 10.35 3.47
CA GLY A 61 -41.54 9.86 3.04
C GLY A 61 -42.61 10.92 3.29
N LYS A 62 -43.47 11.17 2.28
CA LYS A 62 -44.61 12.06 2.43
C LYS A 62 -45.60 11.41 3.40
N ILE A 63 -45.82 12.04 4.55
CA ILE A 63 -46.81 11.59 5.54
C ILE A 63 -48.17 12.13 5.06
N TYR A 64 -49.11 11.21 4.84
CA TYR A 64 -50.49 11.54 4.48
C TYR A 64 -51.35 11.45 5.73
N ASP A 65 -52.12 12.50 6.02
CA ASP A 65 -53.16 12.43 7.05
C ASP A 65 -54.40 11.71 6.50
N LYS A 66 -55.29 11.23 7.38
CA LYS A 66 -56.44 10.36 7.06
C LYS A 66 -57.42 10.98 6.04
N ASN A 67 -57.38 12.29 5.82
CA ASN A 67 -58.18 13.00 4.83
C ASN A 67 -57.45 13.29 3.50
N GLY A 68 -56.25 12.74 3.28
CA GLY A 68 -55.56 12.78 2.00
C GLY A 68 -54.99 14.14 1.59
N SER A 69 -55.04 15.17 2.45
CA SER A 69 -54.46 16.47 2.14
C SER A 69 -53.05 16.60 2.72
N PHE A 70 -52.07 16.87 1.84
CA PHE A 70 -50.68 17.10 2.23
C PHE A 70 -50.54 18.44 2.94
N THR A 71 -49.98 18.45 4.15
CA THR A 71 -49.51 19.70 4.78
C THR A 71 -48.04 19.90 4.41
N LYS A 72 -47.75 21.08 3.82
CA LYS A 72 -46.41 21.54 3.43
C LYS A 72 -45.44 21.56 4.62
#